data_AF-A0A423IQJ2-F1
#
_entry.id   AF-A0A423IQJ2-F1
#
_cell.length_a   1.000
_cell.length_b   1.000
_cell.length_c   1.000
_cell.angle_alpha   90.00
_cell.angle_beta   90.00
_cell.angle_gamma   90.00
#
_symmetry.space_group_name_H-M   'P 1'
#
loop_
_entity.id
_entity.type
_entity.pdbx_description
1 polymer ?
#
loop_
_entity_poly.entity_id
_entity_poly.type
_entity_poly.pdbx_seq_one_letter_code
_entity_poly.pdbx_strand_id
1 'polypeptide(L)'
;MLQNIRDNSQGWIAKTIIGIIVVLMAFTGIEAIFQATTNSQDAAKVNGEEISQNELNQAVDMQRRQLMQQLGKDFDASLLDEKMLRESALKGLIDRKLLLQGAEKSKFAFSEAALDQVILQTPEFQVDGKFSAERFDQVIRQLGYSRLQFRQMLAQEMLIGQLRAGLAGSGFVTDAQVLAFARLEKQTRDFATLNVKADPAAVKLTDDEVKAYYDEHAKEFMTPDQVVIDYLELKKASFFDQVSVKDEDLQAAYQKETANLSEQRRAAHILIEVNDKVTEAQAKAKIEEVQARLAKGETFEALAKEFSQDPGSANNGGDLGYAGPGVYDPAFEKALYSLAKDQVSEPVRTDFGFHLIKLLGVEAPEVPTFASLKDKLTRELKTQQVEQRFVEATKQLEDSSFEASDLAQPAQDLKLTVHTSAPFGREGGEGIAANRAVVTAAFSPEVLDEGANSTAIELDPETVIVLRAKEHRKPEQLPLESVAASIRAQLTKEHASAAAKTKADQLIVSLRDGKTALDKAIDGQNWKVTQAATRAQEGVDPTVLQALFRMPKPAAQDKPTFSSVTLADGSLVIVRLNGVNEAAAPTEEEKVQYRRFLASRIGQQDFAAYRKLLESEAEIKRF
;
A
#
# COMPACT_ATOMS: atom_id res chain seq x y z
N MET A 1 -40.88 -23.85 -40.45
CA MET A 1 -39.45 -24.00 -40.06
C MET A 1 -39.26 -24.63 -38.68
N LEU A 2 -39.94 -24.18 -37.62
CA LEU A 2 -39.80 -24.75 -36.26
C LEU A 2 -40.25 -26.22 -36.13
N GLN A 3 -41.24 -26.68 -36.91
CA GLN A 3 -41.65 -28.10 -36.94
C GLN A 3 -40.60 -29.03 -37.58
N ASN A 4 -39.92 -28.60 -38.65
CA ASN A 4 -38.84 -29.39 -39.26
C ASN A 4 -37.62 -29.54 -38.33
N ILE A 5 -37.36 -28.58 -37.44
CA ILE A 5 -36.31 -28.69 -36.40
C ILE A 5 -36.75 -29.68 -35.32
N ARG A 6 -38.03 -29.69 -34.94
CA ARG A 6 -38.57 -30.64 -33.96
C ARG A 6 -38.54 -32.08 -34.47
N ASP A 7 -38.92 -32.30 -35.73
CA ASP A 7 -38.98 -33.65 -36.31
C ASP A 7 -37.59 -34.23 -36.62
N ASN A 8 -36.61 -33.39 -36.99
CA ASN A 8 -35.21 -33.84 -37.13
C ASN A 8 -34.48 -34.05 -35.80
N SER A 9 -34.92 -33.43 -34.70
CA SER A 9 -34.32 -33.62 -33.35
C SER A 9 -34.70 -34.96 -32.69
N GLN A 10 -35.74 -35.64 -33.19
CA GLN A 10 -36.23 -36.93 -32.67
C GLN A 10 -35.58 -38.15 -33.34
N GLY A 11 -34.85 -37.95 -34.44
CA GLY A 11 -34.17 -39.00 -35.19
C GLY A 11 -33.02 -39.65 -34.41
N TRP A 12 -32.77 -40.93 -34.65
CA TRP A 12 -31.74 -41.70 -33.92
C TRP A 12 -30.33 -41.06 -34.04
N ILE A 13 -30.04 -40.42 -35.17
CA ILE A 13 -28.76 -39.72 -35.43
C ILE A 13 -28.59 -38.51 -34.49
N ALA A 14 -29.65 -37.73 -34.26
CA ALA A 14 -29.60 -36.58 -33.35
C ALA A 14 -29.39 -37.03 -31.89
N LYS A 15 -30.02 -38.14 -31.48
CA LYS A 15 -29.83 -38.73 -30.14
C LYS A 15 -28.41 -39.27 -29.95
N THR A 16 -27.79 -39.85 -30.99
CA THR A 16 -26.39 -40.31 -30.95
C THR A 16 -25.41 -39.14 -30.86
N ILE A 17 -25.64 -38.06 -31.61
CA ILE A 17 -24.80 -36.84 -31.54
C ILE A 17 -24.93 -36.17 -30.17
N ILE A 18 -26.14 -36.03 -29.65
CA ILE A 18 -26.36 -35.48 -28.30
C ILE A 18 -25.74 -36.39 -27.24
N GLY A 19 -25.86 -37.71 -27.37
CA GLY A 19 -25.20 -38.67 -26.47
C GLY A 19 -23.68 -38.53 -26.48
N ILE A 20 -23.06 -38.36 -27.66
CA ILE A 20 -21.61 -38.13 -27.78
C ILE A 20 -21.21 -36.78 -27.18
N ILE A 21 -22.00 -35.72 -27.38
CA ILE A 21 -21.75 -34.40 -26.79
C ILE A 21 -21.90 -34.43 -25.26
N VAL A 22 -22.89 -35.15 -24.73
CA VAL A 22 -23.09 -35.32 -23.29
C VAL A 22 -21.98 -36.16 -22.67
N VAL A 23 -21.50 -37.21 -23.35
CA VAL A 23 -20.36 -38.01 -22.89
C VAL A 23 -19.06 -37.21 -22.97
N LEU A 24 -18.85 -36.41 -24.02
CA LEU A 24 -17.72 -35.48 -24.12
C LEU A 24 -17.77 -34.40 -23.04
N MET A 25 -18.93 -33.77 -22.79
CA MET A 25 -19.12 -32.81 -21.69
C MET A 25 -18.99 -33.46 -20.31
N ALA A 26 -19.37 -34.73 -20.14
CA ALA A 26 -19.20 -35.44 -18.88
C ALA A 26 -17.72 -35.77 -18.61
N PHE A 27 -16.95 -36.10 -19.66
CA PHE A 27 -15.52 -36.39 -19.53
C PHE A 27 -14.65 -35.13 -19.44
N THR A 28 -14.98 -34.03 -20.12
CA THR A 28 -14.21 -32.77 -20.05
C THR A 28 -14.70 -31.81 -18.98
N GLY A 29 -16.01 -31.83 -18.67
CA GLY A 29 -16.63 -30.90 -17.74
C GLY A 29 -16.36 -31.22 -16.27
N ILE A 30 -16.19 -32.49 -15.90
CA ILE A 30 -15.85 -32.87 -14.52
C ILE A 30 -14.40 -32.48 -14.20
N GLU A 31 -13.46 -32.66 -15.15
CA GLU A 31 -12.06 -32.27 -14.98
C GLU A 31 -11.88 -30.74 -14.96
N ALA A 32 -12.70 -30.00 -15.72
CA ALA A 32 -12.75 -28.53 -15.69
C ALA A 32 -13.39 -27.97 -14.40
N ILE A 33 -14.39 -28.65 -13.82
CA ILE A 33 -14.99 -28.25 -12.52
C ILE A 33 -14.03 -28.54 -11.35
N PHE A 34 -13.25 -29.63 -11.43
CA PHE A 34 -12.19 -29.91 -10.46
C PHE A 34 -11.03 -28.92 -10.57
N GLN A 35 -10.63 -28.48 -11.77
CA GLN A 35 -9.62 -27.41 -11.95
C GLN A 35 -10.16 -26.01 -11.56
N ALA A 36 -11.45 -25.73 -11.77
CA ALA A 36 -12.06 -24.45 -11.41
C ALA A 36 -12.31 -24.29 -9.90
N THR A 37 -12.37 -25.38 -9.13
CA THR A 37 -12.49 -25.35 -7.66
C THR A 37 -11.13 -25.36 -6.95
N THR A 38 -10.05 -25.71 -7.64
CA THR A 38 -8.65 -25.55 -7.19
C THR A 38 -7.99 -24.27 -7.71
N ASN A 39 -8.77 -23.31 -8.22
CA ASN A 39 -8.26 -22.01 -8.67
C ASN A 39 -7.89 -21.06 -7.49
N SER A 40 -7.46 -21.59 -6.34
CA SER A 40 -6.43 -20.87 -5.59
C SER A 40 -5.12 -21.15 -6.31
N GLN A 41 -4.70 -20.23 -7.19
CA GLN A 41 -3.27 -20.13 -7.39
C GLN A 41 -2.70 -19.87 -5.99
N ASP A 42 -1.96 -20.82 -5.46
CA ASP A 42 -1.27 -20.66 -4.20
C ASP A 42 0.03 -19.90 -4.49
N ALA A 43 0.41 -18.98 -3.61
CA ALA A 43 1.71 -18.34 -3.64
C ALA A 43 2.78 -19.18 -2.93
N ALA A 44 2.39 -19.86 -1.85
CA ALA A 44 3.24 -20.79 -1.12
C ALA A 44 2.41 -21.77 -0.28
N LYS A 45 3.07 -22.82 0.23
CA LYS A 45 2.52 -23.80 1.17
C LYS A 45 3.51 -24.03 2.30
N VAL A 46 3.05 -23.95 3.55
CA VAL A 46 3.87 -24.04 4.77
C VAL A 46 3.30 -25.15 5.66
N ASN A 47 4.02 -26.28 5.79
CA ASN A 47 3.58 -27.47 6.54
C ASN A 47 2.18 -27.97 6.16
N GLY A 48 1.83 -27.85 4.88
CA GLY A 48 0.53 -28.28 4.36
C GLY A 48 -0.56 -27.21 4.39
N GLU A 49 -0.34 -26.05 5.02
CA GLU A 49 -1.24 -24.89 4.94
C GLU A 49 -0.89 -23.96 3.79
N GLU A 50 -1.88 -23.56 3.01
CA GLU A 50 -1.71 -22.74 1.81
C GLU A 50 -1.70 -21.25 2.15
N ILE A 51 -0.96 -20.49 1.34
CA ILE A 51 -0.96 -19.04 1.25
C ILE A 51 -1.45 -18.72 -0.16
N SER A 52 -2.64 -18.16 -0.29
CA SER A 52 -3.25 -17.84 -1.58
C SER A 52 -2.58 -16.64 -2.26
N GLN A 53 -2.68 -16.55 -3.60
CA GLN A 53 -2.26 -15.34 -4.32
C GLN A 53 -3.04 -14.09 -3.87
N ASN A 54 -4.28 -14.24 -3.40
CA ASN A 54 -5.07 -13.13 -2.86
C ASN A 54 -4.47 -12.58 -1.55
N GLU A 55 -4.06 -13.46 -0.64
CA GLU A 55 -3.36 -13.04 0.58
C GLU A 55 -2.04 -12.36 0.26
N LEU A 56 -1.29 -12.87 -0.72
CA LEU A 56 -0.05 -12.25 -1.18
C LEU A 56 -0.30 -10.85 -1.75
N ASN A 57 -1.28 -10.70 -2.65
CA ASN A 57 -1.60 -9.40 -3.24
C ASN A 57 -2.04 -8.38 -2.17
N GLN A 58 -2.88 -8.80 -1.21
CA GLN A 58 -3.27 -7.95 -0.08
C GLN A 58 -2.06 -7.53 0.78
N ALA A 59 -1.14 -8.47 1.06
CA ALA A 59 0.07 -8.17 1.81
C ALA A 59 1.01 -7.21 1.06
N VAL A 60 1.14 -7.36 -0.25
CA VAL A 60 1.88 -6.42 -1.12
C VAL A 60 1.28 -5.03 -1.05
N ASP A 61 -0.04 -4.90 -1.18
CA ASP A 61 -0.73 -3.61 -1.12
C ASP A 61 -0.60 -2.94 0.26
N MET A 62 -0.68 -3.73 1.34
CA MET A 62 -0.44 -3.23 2.69
C MET A 62 1.00 -2.73 2.86
N GLN A 63 1.98 -3.50 2.39
CA GLN A 63 3.39 -3.13 2.47
C GLN A 63 3.70 -1.89 1.63
N ARG A 64 3.11 -1.78 0.44
CA ARG A 64 3.18 -0.59 -0.43
C ARG A 64 2.63 0.64 0.29
N ARG A 65 1.42 0.56 0.86
CA ARG A 65 0.82 1.68 1.63
C ARG A 65 1.68 2.11 2.82
N GLN A 66 2.28 1.15 3.54
CA GLN A 66 3.15 1.46 4.67
C GLN A 66 4.42 2.21 4.24
N LEU A 67 5.05 1.78 3.14
CA LEU A 67 6.22 2.46 2.59
C LEU A 67 5.89 3.87 2.11
N MET A 68 4.75 4.04 1.43
CA MET A 68 4.28 5.36 1.00
C MET A 68 4.04 6.32 2.19
N GLN A 69 3.52 5.81 3.31
CA GLN A 69 3.35 6.61 4.52
C GLN A 69 4.68 7.03 5.17
N GLN A 70 5.71 6.18 5.10
CA GLN A 70 7.04 6.48 5.66
C GLN A 70 7.86 7.43 4.79
N LEU A 71 7.77 7.27 3.46
CA LEU A 71 8.58 8.02 2.49
C LEU A 71 7.94 9.36 2.10
N GLY A 72 6.67 9.58 2.46
CA GLY A 72 5.97 10.85 2.26
C GLY A 72 5.16 10.90 0.96
N LYS A 73 4.36 11.96 0.81
CA LYS A 73 3.44 12.14 -0.32
C LYS A 73 4.13 12.37 -1.67
N ASP A 74 5.39 12.80 -1.64
CA ASP A 74 6.19 13.12 -2.82
C ASP A 74 7.02 11.92 -3.33
N PHE A 75 6.92 10.76 -2.66
CA PHE A 75 7.62 9.55 -3.07
C PHE A 75 6.88 8.85 -4.22
N ASP A 76 7.57 8.57 -5.31
CA ASP A 76 7.03 7.87 -6.47
C ASP A 76 6.92 6.36 -6.20
N ALA A 77 5.69 5.85 -6.19
CA ALA A 77 5.39 4.44 -5.98
C ALA A 77 6.00 3.52 -7.06
N SER A 78 6.30 4.05 -8.26
CA SER A 78 6.91 3.28 -9.36
C SER A 78 8.38 2.93 -9.12
N LEU A 79 9.06 3.63 -8.19
CA LEU A 79 10.41 3.29 -7.76
C LEU A 79 10.46 2.05 -6.86
N LEU A 80 9.30 1.57 -6.39
CA LEU A 80 9.22 0.34 -5.62
C LEU A 80 9.32 -0.86 -6.57
N ASP A 81 10.41 -1.61 -6.46
CA ASP A 81 10.57 -2.88 -7.15
C ASP A 81 9.44 -3.85 -6.72
N GLU A 82 8.52 -4.11 -7.64
CA GLU A 82 7.35 -4.96 -7.39
C GLU A 82 7.73 -6.39 -7.04
N LYS A 83 8.81 -6.91 -7.63
CA LYS A 83 9.33 -8.25 -7.31
C LYS A 83 9.85 -8.27 -5.88
N MET A 84 10.64 -7.28 -5.48
CA MET A 84 11.14 -7.17 -4.11
C MET A 84 9.99 -7.04 -3.09
N LEU A 85 8.97 -6.23 -3.40
CA LEU A 85 7.78 -6.11 -2.56
C LEU A 85 7.06 -7.45 -2.42
N ARG A 86 6.85 -8.17 -3.53
CA ARG A 86 6.20 -9.48 -3.55
C ARG A 86 6.99 -10.53 -2.76
N GLU A 87 8.31 -10.58 -2.94
CA GLU A 87 9.19 -11.49 -2.18
C GLU A 87 9.17 -11.18 -0.68
N SER A 88 9.23 -9.91 -0.31
CA SER A 88 9.14 -9.46 1.09
C SER A 88 7.78 -9.79 1.71
N ALA A 89 6.68 -9.51 1.01
CA ALA A 89 5.33 -9.79 1.46
C ALA A 89 5.10 -11.31 1.63
N LEU A 90 5.53 -12.11 0.66
CA LEU A 90 5.45 -13.57 0.74
C LEU A 90 6.27 -14.12 1.92
N LYS A 91 7.48 -13.61 2.14
CA LYS A 91 8.28 -13.97 3.31
C LYS A 91 7.56 -13.60 4.61
N GLY A 92 6.94 -12.42 4.69
CA GLY A 92 6.15 -12.00 5.85
C GLY A 92 4.98 -12.94 6.14
N LEU A 93 4.27 -13.40 5.12
CA LEU A 93 3.18 -14.37 5.25
C LEU A 93 3.66 -15.75 5.70
N ILE A 94 4.76 -16.24 5.13
CA ILE A 94 5.40 -17.50 5.55
C ILE A 94 5.83 -17.42 7.02
N ASP A 95 6.55 -16.35 7.40
CA ASP A 95 7.00 -16.13 8.77
C ASP A 95 5.79 -16.07 9.74
N ARG A 96 4.71 -15.39 9.36
CA ARG A 96 3.46 -15.33 10.14
C ARG A 96 2.83 -16.70 10.33
N LYS A 97 2.69 -17.50 9.26
CA LYS A 97 2.15 -18.86 9.31
C LYS A 97 2.98 -19.77 10.22
N LEU A 98 4.30 -19.72 10.09
CA LEU A 98 5.22 -20.48 10.95
C LEU A 98 5.05 -20.12 12.42
N LEU A 99 4.96 -18.83 12.74
CA LEU A 99 4.77 -18.36 14.12
C LEU A 99 3.43 -18.80 14.71
N LEU A 100 2.36 -18.80 13.92
CA LEU A 100 1.05 -19.31 14.36
C LEU A 100 1.11 -20.81 14.64
N GLN A 101 1.66 -21.60 13.72
CA GLN A 101 1.86 -23.04 13.91
C GLN A 101 2.73 -23.34 15.13
N GLY A 102 3.79 -22.55 15.34
CA GLY A 102 4.65 -22.64 16.52
C GLY A 102 3.92 -22.34 17.83
N ALA A 103 3.08 -21.29 17.84
CA ALA A 103 2.26 -20.92 18.98
C ALA A 103 1.22 -22.00 19.30
N GLU A 104 0.52 -22.54 18.29
CA GLU A 104 -0.45 -23.62 18.44
C GLU A 104 0.19 -24.94 18.91
N LYS A 105 1.34 -25.32 18.33
CA LYS A 105 2.15 -26.48 18.77
C LYS A 105 2.56 -26.35 20.24
N SER A 106 2.87 -25.13 20.66
CA SER A 106 3.25 -24.78 22.04
C SER A 106 2.05 -24.53 22.95
N LYS A 107 0.81 -24.76 22.48
CA LYS A 107 -0.44 -24.62 23.23
C LYS A 107 -0.71 -23.22 23.76
N PHE A 108 -0.20 -22.18 23.10
CA PHE A 108 -0.67 -20.82 23.34
C PHE A 108 -2.13 -20.70 22.91
N ALA A 109 -2.90 -19.89 23.65
CA ALA A 109 -4.26 -19.56 23.33
C ALA A 109 -4.57 -18.15 23.85
N PHE A 110 -5.43 -17.43 23.13
CA PHE A 110 -5.94 -16.13 23.55
C PHE A 110 -7.46 -16.24 23.71
N SER A 111 -7.98 -15.96 24.91
CA SER A 111 -9.41 -16.15 25.18
C SER A 111 -10.28 -15.12 24.46
N GLU A 112 -11.48 -15.51 24.03
CA GLU A 112 -12.47 -14.59 23.43
C GLU A 112 -12.76 -13.37 24.33
N ALA A 113 -12.88 -13.56 25.64
CA ALA A 113 -13.12 -12.46 26.57
C ALA A 113 -11.95 -11.45 26.61
N ALA A 114 -10.71 -11.93 26.50
CA ALA A 114 -9.54 -11.04 26.39
C ALA A 114 -9.53 -10.30 25.04
N LEU A 115 -9.94 -10.97 23.96
CA LEU A 115 -10.08 -10.36 22.63
C LEU A 115 -11.13 -9.25 22.64
N ASP A 116 -12.28 -9.49 23.27
CA ASP A 116 -13.32 -8.49 23.48
C ASP A 116 -12.77 -7.30 24.27
N GLN A 117 -12.04 -7.55 25.35
CA GLN A 117 -11.43 -6.50 26.16
C GLN A 117 -10.45 -5.63 25.34
N VAL A 118 -9.61 -6.25 24.51
CA VAL A 118 -8.68 -5.53 23.61
C VAL A 118 -9.47 -4.62 22.66
N ILE A 119 -10.52 -5.14 22.03
CA ILE A 119 -11.37 -4.36 21.10
C ILE A 119 -12.05 -3.19 21.85
N LEU A 120 -12.62 -3.44 23.03
CA LEU A 120 -13.29 -2.40 23.81
C LEU A 120 -12.32 -1.29 24.27
N GLN A 121 -11.05 -1.64 24.52
CA GLN A 121 -10.01 -0.71 25.00
C GLN A 121 -9.24 0.00 23.87
N THR A 122 -9.44 -0.39 22.62
CA THR A 122 -8.76 0.22 21.46
C THR A 122 -9.30 1.64 21.23
N PRO A 123 -8.47 2.70 21.38
CA PRO A 123 -8.93 4.10 21.29
C PRO A 123 -9.61 4.45 19.96
N GLU A 124 -9.18 3.83 18.86
CA GLU A 124 -9.71 4.06 17.52
C GLU A 124 -11.18 3.64 17.38
N PHE A 125 -11.65 2.75 18.26
CA PHE A 125 -13.03 2.25 18.32
C PHE A 125 -13.88 2.98 19.37
N GLN A 126 -13.33 4.00 20.02
CA GLN A 126 -14.02 4.76 21.06
C GLN A 126 -14.49 6.12 20.57
N VAL A 127 -15.61 6.58 21.14
CA VAL A 127 -16.13 7.94 21.06
C VAL A 127 -16.26 8.44 22.49
N ASP A 128 -15.65 9.57 22.81
CA ASP A 128 -15.57 10.12 24.19
C ASP A 128 -15.04 9.12 25.23
N GLY A 129 -14.06 8.29 24.82
CA GLY A 129 -13.44 7.27 25.69
C GLY A 129 -14.31 6.05 25.96
N LYS A 130 -15.44 5.88 25.27
CA LYS A 130 -16.32 4.71 25.36
C LYS A 130 -16.42 4.01 24.03
N PHE A 131 -16.45 2.68 24.03
CA PHE A 131 -16.57 1.89 22.81
C PHE A 131 -17.86 2.24 22.03
N SER A 132 -17.73 2.42 20.72
CA SER A 132 -18.84 2.64 19.80
C SER A 132 -18.83 1.57 18.71
N ALA A 133 -19.92 0.80 18.62
CA ALA A 133 -20.06 -0.25 17.61
C ALA A 133 -20.10 0.32 16.18
N GLU A 134 -20.69 1.51 16.00
CA GLU A 134 -20.73 2.21 14.70
C GLU A 134 -19.33 2.66 14.28
N ARG A 135 -18.55 3.20 15.23
CA ARG A 135 -17.15 3.59 14.99
C ARG A 135 -16.29 2.38 14.65
N PHE A 136 -16.42 1.30 15.42
CA PHE A 136 -15.75 0.03 15.16
C PHE A 136 -16.03 -0.47 13.73
N ASP A 137 -17.30 -0.53 13.33
CA ASP A 137 -17.69 -0.98 11.99
C ASP A 137 -17.16 -0.06 10.88
N GLN A 138 -17.19 1.25 11.10
CA GLN A 138 -16.66 2.23 10.15
C GLN A 138 -15.16 1.99 9.92
N VAL A 139 -14.39 1.83 10.98
CA VAL A 139 -12.92 1.65 10.90
C VAL A 139 -12.58 0.32 10.22
N ILE A 140 -13.18 -0.80 10.63
CA ILE A 140 -12.85 -2.10 10.03
C ILE A 140 -13.30 -2.20 8.56
N ARG A 141 -14.41 -1.53 8.19
CA ARG A 141 -14.83 -1.43 6.77
C ARG A 141 -13.86 -0.63 5.93
N GLN A 142 -13.32 0.47 6.48
CA GLN A 142 -12.27 1.24 5.79
C GLN A 142 -11.00 0.42 5.58
N LEU A 143 -10.72 -0.54 6.47
CA LEU A 143 -9.61 -1.49 6.35
C LEU A 143 -9.95 -2.72 5.49
N GLY A 144 -11.18 -2.83 4.98
CA GLY A 144 -11.61 -3.93 4.11
C GLY A 144 -11.96 -5.23 4.83
N TYR A 145 -12.19 -5.22 6.15
CA TYR A 145 -12.52 -6.40 6.94
C TYR A 145 -14.01 -6.46 7.33
N SER A 146 -14.56 -7.69 7.34
CA SER A 146 -15.76 -7.98 8.13
C SER A 146 -15.44 -8.12 9.61
N ARG A 147 -16.46 -8.03 10.49
CA ARG A 147 -16.27 -8.22 11.95
C ARG A 147 -15.59 -9.55 12.29
N LEU A 148 -16.02 -10.65 11.66
CA LEU A 148 -15.46 -11.97 11.93
C LEU A 148 -14.01 -12.07 11.47
N GLN A 149 -13.71 -11.61 10.25
CA GLN A 149 -12.35 -11.60 9.73
C GLN A 149 -11.42 -10.73 10.59
N PHE A 150 -11.88 -9.55 11.03
CA PHE A 150 -11.11 -8.68 11.91
C PHE A 150 -10.80 -9.37 13.25
N ARG A 151 -11.81 -10.00 13.88
CA ARG A 151 -11.60 -10.75 15.13
C ARG A 151 -10.61 -11.89 14.97
N GLN A 152 -10.72 -12.68 13.90
CA GLN A 152 -9.78 -13.78 13.61
C GLN A 152 -8.35 -13.25 13.40
N MET A 153 -8.21 -12.19 12.60
CA MET A 153 -6.93 -11.54 12.37
C MET A 153 -6.33 -11.01 13.68
N LEU A 154 -7.13 -10.34 14.51
CA LEU A 154 -6.68 -9.82 15.80
C LEU A 154 -6.30 -10.95 16.77
N ALA A 155 -7.07 -12.04 16.83
CA ALA A 155 -6.75 -13.21 17.65
C ALA A 155 -5.39 -13.82 17.28
N GLN A 156 -5.13 -13.97 15.97
CA GLN A 156 -3.83 -14.44 15.46
C GLN A 156 -2.69 -13.51 15.83
N GLU A 157 -2.88 -12.19 15.70
CA GLU A 157 -1.87 -11.19 16.11
C GLU A 157 -1.61 -11.22 17.62
N MET A 158 -2.65 -11.37 18.44
CA MET A 158 -2.49 -11.51 19.89
C MET A 158 -1.74 -12.80 20.25
N LEU A 159 -2.01 -13.89 19.54
CA LEU A 159 -1.31 -15.17 19.74
C LEU A 159 0.19 -15.05 19.43
N ILE A 160 0.54 -14.47 18.27
CA ILE A 160 1.94 -14.20 17.88
C ILE A 160 2.59 -13.24 18.88
N GLY A 161 1.87 -12.20 19.30
CA GLY A 161 2.32 -11.23 20.28
C GLY A 161 2.62 -11.87 21.64
N GLN A 162 1.75 -12.77 22.10
CA GLN A 162 1.94 -13.51 23.36
C GLN A 162 3.12 -14.47 23.29
N LEU A 163 3.29 -15.20 22.17
CA LEU A 163 4.46 -16.03 21.93
C LEU A 163 5.75 -15.19 21.95
N ARG A 164 5.76 -14.06 21.23
CA ARG A 164 6.89 -13.13 21.20
C ARG A 164 7.21 -12.57 22.58
N ALA A 165 6.19 -12.13 23.33
CA ALA A 165 6.36 -11.58 24.66
C ALA A 165 6.82 -12.64 25.67
N GLY A 166 6.31 -13.87 25.57
CA GLY A 166 6.72 -14.99 26.40
C GLY A 166 8.18 -15.35 26.18
N LEU A 167 8.60 -15.49 24.93
CA LEU A 167 10.00 -15.75 24.58
C LEU A 167 10.90 -14.57 24.96
N ALA A 168 10.51 -13.35 24.60
CA ALA A 168 11.31 -12.16 24.91
C ALA A 168 11.43 -11.91 26.43
N GLY A 169 10.38 -12.20 27.19
CA GLY A 169 10.34 -12.09 28.65
C GLY A 169 11.05 -13.23 29.39
N SER A 170 11.37 -14.33 28.71
CA SER A 170 12.17 -15.43 29.25
C SER A 170 13.67 -15.14 29.26
N GLY A 171 14.09 -14.12 28.50
CA GLY A 171 15.47 -13.65 28.47
C GLY A 171 15.90 -13.20 29.87
N PHE A 172 16.95 -13.83 30.39
CA PHE A 172 17.54 -13.44 31.66
C PHE A 172 19.01 -13.11 31.47
N VAL A 173 19.52 -12.23 32.34
CA VAL A 173 20.94 -11.95 32.44
C VAL A 173 21.41 -12.09 33.87
N THR A 174 22.61 -12.61 34.01
CA THR A 174 23.30 -12.74 35.29
C THR A 174 23.84 -11.38 35.74
N ASP A 175 24.06 -11.22 37.04
CA ASP A 175 24.72 -10.03 37.58
C ASP A 175 26.12 -9.83 36.98
N ALA A 176 26.83 -10.93 36.69
CA ALA A 176 28.12 -10.89 36.02
C ALA A 176 28.03 -10.22 34.63
N GLN A 177 27.00 -10.53 33.84
CA GLN A 177 26.78 -9.89 32.53
C GLN A 177 26.40 -8.41 32.66
N VAL A 178 25.55 -8.06 33.63
CA VAL A 178 25.19 -6.66 33.91
C VAL A 178 26.42 -5.85 34.30
N LEU A 179 27.24 -6.38 35.22
CA LEU A 179 28.48 -5.75 35.65
C LEU A 179 29.51 -5.67 34.52
N ALA A 180 29.62 -6.69 33.68
CA ALA A 180 30.51 -6.67 32.51
C ALA A 180 30.07 -5.60 31.49
N PHE A 181 28.78 -5.50 31.19
CA PHE A 181 28.24 -4.45 30.32
C PHE A 181 28.48 -3.06 30.91
N ALA A 182 28.17 -2.85 32.19
CA ALA A 182 28.41 -1.58 32.87
C ALA A 182 29.89 -1.17 32.82
N ARG A 183 30.82 -2.12 33.02
CA ARG A 183 32.27 -1.87 32.91
C ARG A 183 32.67 -1.41 31.51
N LEU A 184 32.06 -1.94 30.46
CA LEU A 184 32.36 -1.58 29.06
C LEU A 184 31.71 -0.27 28.62
N GLU A 185 30.49 -0.02 29.07
CA GLU A 185 29.70 1.14 28.70
C GLU A 185 30.20 2.41 29.40
N LYS A 186 30.48 2.30 30.71
CA LYS A 186 30.98 3.40 31.52
C LYS A 186 32.49 3.59 31.39
N GLN A 187 33.18 2.72 30.65
CA GLN A 187 34.63 2.83 30.44
C GLN A 187 34.98 4.21 29.89
N THR A 188 36.01 4.82 30.47
CA THR A 188 36.54 6.09 29.96
C THR A 188 37.97 5.93 29.48
N ARG A 189 38.42 6.87 28.64
CA ARG A 189 39.75 6.85 28.02
C ARG A 189 40.52 8.11 28.40
N ASP A 190 41.73 7.91 28.92
CA ASP A 190 42.72 8.98 29.01
C ASP A 190 43.53 8.96 27.74
N PHE A 191 43.41 10.01 26.94
CA PHE A 191 44.07 10.07 25.66
C PHE A 191 44.59 11.46 25.36
N ALA A 192 45.44 11.54 24.36
CA ALA A 192 45.90 12.80 23.82
C ALA A 192 45.88 12.74 22.30
N THR A 193 45.62 13.88 21.67
CA THR A 193 45.65 14.01 20.22
C THR A 193 46.71 14.99 19.76
N LEU A 194 47.23 14.73 18.56
CA LEU A 194 48.13 15.62 17.85
C LEU A 194 47.69 15.69 16.38
N ASN A 195 47.53 16.90 15.85
CA ASN A 195 47.08 17.09 14.48
C ASN A 195 48.28 17.15 13.54
N VAL A 196 48.27 16.28 12.54
CA VAL A 196 49.16 16.32 11.38
C VAL A 196 48.35 16.91 10.23
N LYS A 197 48.55 18.21 10.01
CA LYS A 197 47.88 18.93 8.93
C LYS A 197 48.32 18.35 7.58
N ALA A 198 47.36 18.10 6.70
CA ALA A 198 47.64 17.99 5.28
C ALA A 198 48.09 19.37 4.79
N ASP A 199 49.15 19.40 3.98
CA ASP A 199 49.66 20.62 3.37
C ASP A 199 49.53 20.55 1.84
N PRO A 200 48.37 20.98 1.30
CA PRO A 200 48.17 21.08 -0.13
C PRO A 200 49.22 21.94 -0.84
N ALA A 201 49.78 22.97 -0.18
CA ALA A 201 50.74 23.88 -0.79
C ALA A 201 52.13 23.25 -0.97
N ALA A 202 52.45 22.20 -0.20
CA ALA A 202 53.68 21.44 -0.35
C ALA A 202 53.62 20.39 -1.48
N VAL A 203 52.43 20.06 -1.98
CA VAL A 203 52.26 19.09 -3.06
C VAL A 203 52.70 19.70 -4.38
N LYS A 204 53.66 19.03 -5.03
CA LYS A 204 54.07 19.34 -6.40
C LYS A 204 53.44 18.31 -7.31
N LEU A 205 52.42 18.72 -8.04
CA LEU A 205 51.74 17.89 -9.03
C LEU A 205 52.18 18.33 -10.43
N THR A 206 52.55 17.36 -11.26
CA THR A 206 52.92 17.58 -12.65
C THR A 206 51.72 17.46 -13.57
N ASP A 207 51.80 18.06 -14.75
CA ASP A 207 50.75 17.97 -15.76
C ASP A 207 50.59 16.54 -16.27
N ASP A 208 51.69 15.77 -16.27
CA ASP A 208 51.69 14.35 -16.62
C ASP A 208 50.89 13.51 -15.62
N GLU A 209 50.94 13.82 -14.32
CA GLU A 209 50.12 13.14 -13.30
C GLU A 209 48.62 13.45 -13.46
N VAL A 210 48.28 14.70 -13.77
CA VAL A 210 46.90 15.12 -14.05
C VAL A 210 46.38 14.41 -15.30
N LYS A 211 47.20 14.33 -16.34
CA LYS A 211 46.87 13.62 -17.58
C LYS A 211 46.72 12.11 -17.33
N ALA A 212 47.64 11.50 -16.57
CA ALA A 212 47.56 10.08 -16.24
C ALA A 212 46.27 9.76 -15.49
N TYR A 213 45.90 10.58 -14.51
CA TYR A 213 44.63 10.42 -13.79
C TYR A 213 43.42 10.55 -14.73
N TYR A 214 43.40 11.57 -15.59
CA TYR A 214 42.35 11.77 -16.58
C TYR A 214 42.21 10.58 -17.55
N ASP A 215 43.33 10.05 -18.03
CA ASP A 215 43.35 8.91 -18.95
C ASP A 215 42.89 7.61 -18.26
N GLU A 216 43.29 7.39 -17.00
CA GLU A 216 42.88 6.22 -16.19
C GLU A 216 41.40 6.27 -15.79
N HIS A 217 40.87 7.47 -15.52
CA HIS A 217 39.50 7.71 -15.06
C HIS A 217 38.61 8.30 -16.16
N ALA A 218 38.90 8.01 -17.43
CA ALA A 218 38.22 8.60 -18.58
C ALA A 218 36.67 8.54 -18.49
N LYS A 219 36.12 7.46 -17.91
CA LYS A 219 34.67 7.27 -17.74
C LYS A 219 34.01 8.25 -16.76
N GLU A 220 34.77 8.83 -15.83
CA GLU A 220 34.28 9.82 -14.87
C GLU A 220 34.19 11.22 -15.48
N PHE A 221 34.89 11.45 -16.60
CA PHE A 221 34.95 12.73 -17.30
C PHE A 221 34.20 12.67 -18.61
N MET A 222 32.94 12.24 -18.57
CA MET A 222 32.07 12.16 -19.73
C MET A 222 30.96 13.22 -19.63
N THR A 223 30.51 13.74 -20.77
CA THR A 223 29.24 14.46 -20.84
C THR A 223 28.09 13.55 -20.43
N PRO A 224 27.00 14.09 -19.86
CA PRO A 224 25.84 13.28 -19.54
C PRO A 224 25.21 12.68 -20.81
N ASP A 225 24.65 11.48 -20.67
CA ASP A 225 23.82 10.82 -21.69
C ASP A 225 22.50 11.59 -21.83
N GLN A 226 22.28 12.28 -22.95
CA GLN A 226 21.10 13.14 -23.15
C GLN A 226 20.30 12.79 -24.39
N VAL A 227 18.98 12.99 -24.33
CA VAL A 227 18.07 12.81 -25.46
C VAL A 227 17.26 14.08 -25.72
N VAL A 228 16.98 14.33 -26.99
CA VAL A 228 15.95 15.29 -27.44
C VAL A 228 14.83 14.46 -28.04
N ILE A 229 13.58 14.73 -27.64
CA ILE A 229 12.41 14.02 -28.15
C ILE A 229 11.50 14.94 -28.93
N ASP A 230 10.82 14.36 -29.92
CA ASP A 230 9.58 14.90 -30.47
C ASP A 230 8.40 14.19 -29.80
N TYR A 231 7.31 14.91 -29.53
CA TYR A 231 6.14 14.35 -28.85
C TYR A 231 4.82 14.99 -29.30
N LEU A 232 3.74 14.22 -29.14
CA LEU A 232 2.36 14.68 -29.31
C LEU A 232 1.67 14.67 -27.95
N GLU A 233 0.86 15.68 -27.69
CA GLU A 233 0.11 15.83 -26.44
C GLU A 233 -1.40 15.84 -26.72
N LEU A 234 -2.11 14.89 -26.12
CA LEU A 234 -3.55 14.74 -26.21
C LEU A 234 -4.18 15.17 -24.88
N LYS A 235 -4.95 16.26 -24.91
CA LYS A 235 -5.64 16.80 -23.72
C LYS A 235 -7.12 16.54 -23.76
N LYS A 236 -7.67 16.01 -22.68
CA LYS A 236 -9.12 15.80 -22.49
C LYS A 236 -9.93 17.08 -22.68
N ALA A 237 -9.40 18.23 -22.21
CA ALA A 237 -10.04 19.53 -22.37
C ALA A 237 -10.29 19.93 -23.84
N SER A 238 -9.47 19.44 -24.79
CA SER A 238 -9.63 19.75 -26.22
C SER A 238 -10.92 19.17 -26.84
N PHE A 239 -11.54 18.18 -26.18
CA PHE A 239 -12.77 17.55 -26.62
C PHE A 239 -14.02 18.24 -26.10
N PHE A 240 -13.90 19.14 -25.12
CA PHE A 240 -15.07 19.76 -24.49
C PHE A 240 -15.93 20.55 -25.48
N ASP A 241 -15.32 21.26 -26.42
CA ASP A 241 -16.08 22.03 -27.43
C ASP A 241 -16.49 21.20 -28.66
N GLN A 242 -16.00 19.96 -28.77
CA GLN A 242 -16.33 19.04 -29.87
C GLN A 242 -17.57 18.19 -29.60
N VAL A 243 -17.97 18.12 -28.33
CA VAL A 243 -19.08 17.29 -27.86
C VAL A 243 -20.34 18.14 -27.68
N SER A 244 -21.45 17.66 -28.22
CA SER A 244 -22.78 18.29 -28.06
C SER A 244 -23.78 17.27 -27.53
N VAL A 245 -24.47 17.63 -26.46
CA VAL A 245 -25.51 16.80 -25.86
C VAL A 245 -26.83 17.07 -26.57
N LYS A 246 -27.50 16.03 -27.05
CA LYS A 246 -28.81 16.16 -27.70
C LYS A 246 -29.91 16.29 -26.65
N ASP A 247 -30.96 17.03 -26.96
CA ASP A 247 -32.12 17.17 -26.06
C ASP A 247 -32.79 15.81 -25.76
N GLU A 248 -32.74 14.85 -26.70
CA GLU A 248 -33.22 13.48 -26.49
C GLU A 248 -32.46 12.75 -25.37
N ASP A 249 -31.13 12.88 -25.32
CA ASP A 249 -30.28 12.27 -24.30
C ASP A 249 -30.53 12.91 -22.92
N LEU A 250 -30.76 14.22 -22.89
CA LEU A 250 -31.13 14.95 -21.67
C LEU A 250 -32.48 14.48 -21.12
N GLN A 251 -33.46 14.27 -22.00
CA GLN A 251 -34.77 13.79 -21.62
C GLN A 251 -34.70 12.36 -21.05
N ALA A 252 -33.89 11.49 -21.65
CA ALA A 252 -33.66 10.13 -21.18
C ALA A 252 -32.93 10.12 -19.82
N ALA A 253 -31.90 10.96 -19.65
CA ALA A 253 -31.18 11.09 -18.38
C ALA A 253 -32.09 11.63 -17.26
N TYR A 254 -32.96 12.60 -17.58
CA TYR A 254 -33.97 13.11 -16.65
C TYR A 254 -34.96 12.03 -16.21
N GLN A 255 -35.48 11.24 -17.17
CA GLN A 255 -36.37 10.12 -16.86
C GLN A 255 -35.68 9.10 -15.96
N LYS A 256 -34.41 8.78 -16.23
CA LYS A 256 -33.62 7.87 -15.40
C LYS A 256 -33.39 8.40 -13.98
N GLU A 257 -33.05 9.68 -13.84
CA GLU A 257 -32.82 10.34 -12.53
C GLU A 257 -34.10 10.40 -11.70
N THR A 258 -35.26 10.59 -12.35
CA THR A 258 -36.56 10.73 -11.68
C THR A 258 -37.33 9.41 -11.52
N ALA A 259 -36.97 8.35 -12.26
CA ALA A 259 -37.62 7.05 -12.19
C ALA A 259 -37.58 6.41 -10.79
N ASN A 260 -36.57 6.76 -9.98
CA ASN A 260 -36.43 6.26 -8.60
C ASN A 260 -37.10 7.17 -7.55
N LEU A 261 -37.71 8.29 -7.95
CA LEU A 261 -38.39 9.24 -7.06
C LEU A 261 -39.91 8.99 -7.03
N SER A 262 -40.35 7.72 -7.02
CA SER A 262 -41.77 7.36 -7.04
C SER A 262 -42.44 7.52 -5.66
N GLU A 263 -43.75 7.82 -5.68
CA GLU A 263 -44.59 7.91 -4.49
C GLU A 263 -44.57 6.59 -3.71
N GLN A 264 -44.21 6.64 -2.43
CA GLN A 264 -44.29 5.50 -1.52
C GLN A 264 -45.52 5.61 -0.63
N ARG A 265 -46.25 4.51 -0.47
CA ARG A 265 -47.42 4.43 0.43
C ARG A 265 -47.13 3.46 1.57
N ARG A 266 -47.41 3.91 2.80
CA ARG A 266 -47.38 3.05 3.98
C ARG A 266 -48.73 2.36 4.14
N ALA A 267 -48.76 1.05 3.99
CA ALA A 267 -49.98 0.26 4.08
C ALA A 267 -50.04 -0.54 5.38
N ALA A 268 -51.24 -0.77 5.90
CA ALA A 268 -51.50 -1.85 6.83
C ALA A 268 -52.55 -2.79 6.25
N HIS A 269 -52.51 -4.09 6.58
CA HIS A 269 -53.53 -5.02 6.14
C HIS A 269 -53.96 -6.05 7.19
N ILE A 270 -55.13 -6.64 6.97
CA ILE A 270 -55.60 -7.84 7.66
C ILE A 270 -55.85 -8.88 6.58
N LEU A 271 -55.09 -9.98 6.59
CA LEU A 271 -55.24 -11.09 5.65
C LEU A 271 -56.02 -12.24 6.30
N ILE A 272 -57.04 -12.74 5.61
CA ILE A 272 -57.65 -14.05 5.87
C ILE A 272 -57.36 -14.95 4.67
N GLU A 273 -56.57 -15.98 4.88
CA GLU A 273 -56.12 -16.88 3.82
C GLU A 273 -57.25 -17.73 3.26
N VAL A 274 -57.17 -18.03 1.97
CA VAL A 274 -57.95 -19.09 1.33
C VAL A 274 -57.02 -20.26 1.09
N ASN A 275 -57.35 -21.43 1.66
CA ASN A 275 -56.53 -22.64 1.55
C ASN A 275 -57.41 -23.89 1.59
N ASP A 276 -56.80 -25.08 1.56
CA ASP A 276 -57.52 -26.37 1.51
C ASP A 276 -58.50 -26.58 2.68
N LYS A 277 -58.35 -25.83 3.78
CA LYS A 277 -59.19 -25.90 4.98
C LYS A 277 -60.17 -24.74 5.12
N VAL A 278 -59.92 -23.63 4.43
CA VAL A 278 -60.74 -22.41 4.49
C VAL A 278 -61.18 -22.06 3.07
N THR A 279 -62.45 -22.32 2.79
CA THR A 279 -63.06 -21.98 1.50
C THR A 279 -63.15 -20.47 1.32
N GLU A 280 -63.22 -20.03 0.06
CA GLU A 280 -63.37 -18.61 -0.28
C GLU A 280 -64.57 -17.95 0.42
N ALA A 281 -65.70 -18.67 0.52
CA ALA A 281 -66.89 -18.18 1.22
C ALA A 281 -66.66 -18.00 2.73
N GLN A 282 -65.85 -18.87 3.35
CA GLN A 282 -65.50 -18.76 4.78
C GLN A 282 -64.52 -17.61 5.03
N ALA A 283 -63.50 -17.47 4.19
CA ALA A 283 -62.56 -16.35 4.28
C ALA A 283 -63.26 -15.01 4.08
N LYS A 284 -64.18 -14.93 3.10
CA LYS A 284 -65.01 -13.76 2.85
C LYS A 284 -65.92 -13.42 4.03
N ALA A 285 -66.63 -14.39 4.58
CA ALA A 285 -67.47 -14.15 5.76
C ALA A 285 -66.65 -13.67 6.96
N LYS A 286 -65.42 -14.19 7.13
CA LYS A 286 -64.53 -13.80 8.23
C LYS A 286 -63.97 -12.40 8.06
N ILE A 287 -63.54 -12.01 6.87
CA ILE A 287 -63.07 -10.63 6.63
C ILE A 287 -64.22 -9.61 6.73
N GLU A 288 -65.44 -9.98 6.31
CA GLU A 288 -66.65 -9.15 6.48
C GLU A 288 -67.03 -9.00 7.97
N GLU A 289 -66.83 -10.03 8.80
CA GLU A 289 -66.95 -9.94 10.26
C GLU A 289 -65.96 -8.93 10.84
N VAL A 290 -64.70 -8.98 10.41
CA VAL A 290 -63.66 -8.03 10.82
C VAL A 290 -64.02 -6.59 10.39
N GLN A 291 -64.53 -6.42 9.17
CA GLN A 291 -65.01 -5.12 8.68
C GLN A 291 -66.18 -4.58 9.52
N ALA A 292 -67.11 -5.45 9.92
CA ALA A 292 -68.22 -5.07 10.79
C ALA A 292 -67.76 -4.69 12.22
N ARG A 293 -66.69 -5.31 12.73
CA ARG A 293 -66.06 -4.95 14.01
C ARG A 293 -65.33 -3.60 13.92
N LEU A 294 -64.62 -3.34 12.82
CA LEU A 294 -64.05 -2.02 12.54
C LEU A 294 -65.13 -0.93 12.54
N ALA A 295 -66.27 -1.17 11.88
CA ALA A 295 -67.38 -0.23 11.83
C ALA A 295 -68.02 0.04 13.22
N LYS A 296 -67.82 -0.84 14.20
CA LYS A 296 -68.28 -0.68 15.59
C LYS A 296 -67.26 0.06 16.49
N GLY A 297 -66.13 0.50 15.93
CA GLY A 297 -65.16 1.34 16.63
C GLY A 297 -63.96 0.60 17.21
N GLU A 298 -63.77 -0.69 16.91
CA GLU A 298 -62.53 -1.39 17.23
C GLU A 298 -61.37 -0.91 16.34
N THR A 299 -60.14 -0.92 16.87
CA THR A 299 -58.98 -0.42 16.13
C THR A 299 -58.46 -1.45 15.13
N PHE A 300 -57.98 -0.96 13.98
CA PHE A 300 -57.42 -1.80 12.91
C PHE A 300 -56.23 -2.63 13.40
N GLU A 301 -55.38 -2.02 14.23
CA GLU A 301 -54.17 -2.63 14.76
C GLU A 301 -54.49 -3.78 15.75
N ALA A 302 -55.59 -3.66 16.52
CA ALA A 302 -56.05 -4.72 17.41
C ALA A 302 -56.64 -5.89 16.61
N LEU A 303 -57.49 -5.59 15.62
CA LEU A 303 -58.08 -6.60 14.76
C LEU A 303 -57.05 -7.29 13.87
N ALA A 304 -56.00 -6.59 13.43
CA ALA A 304 -54.89 -7.20 12.70
C ALA A 304 -54.13 -8.20 13.58
N LYS A 305 -53.87 -7.87 14.85
CA LYS A 305 -53.24 -8.81 15.80
C LYS A 305 -54.13 -10.00 16.14
N GLU A 306 -55.44 -9.80 16.17
CA GLU A 306 -56.41 -10.85 16.52
C GLU A 306 -56.74 -11.77 15.34
N PHE A 307 -56.84 -11.24 14.12
CA PHE A 307 -57.39 -11.95 12.96
C PHE A 307 -56.46 -12.09 11.76
N SER A 308 -55.45 -11.23 11.59
CA SER A 308 -54.60 -11.31 10.42
C SER A 308 -53.77 -12.59 10.47
N GLN A 309 -53.76 -13.31 9.36
CA GLN A 309 -52.99 -14.53 9.17
C GLN A 309 -51.65 -14.26 8.46
N ASP A 310 -51.34 -13.00 8.15
CA ASP A 310 -50.03 -12.63 7.63
C ASP A 310 -48.95 -12.71 8.75
N PRO A 311 -48.01 -13.66 8.68
CA PRO A 311 -47.01 -13.86 9.72
C PRO A 311 -46.02 -12.69 9.86
N GLY A 312 -45.87 -11.87 8.81
CA GLY A 312 -44.93 -10.75 8.78
C GLY A 312 -45.44 -9.49 9.48
N SER A 313 -46.73 -9.17 9.35
CA SER A 313 -47.30 -7.90 9.83
C SER A 313 -48.34 -8.03 10.93
N ALA A 314 -48.98 -9.19 11.12
CA ALA A 314 -50.07 -9.37 12.08
C ALA A 314 -49.72 -8.89 13.50
N ASN A 315 -48.57 -9.32 14.02
CA ASN A 315 -48.08 -8.94 15.36
C ASN A 315 -47.73 -7.44 15.48
N ASN A 316 -47.52 -6.76 14.36
CA ASN A 316 -47.26 -5.32 14.29
C ASN A 316 -48.51 -4.52 13.88
N GLY A 317 -49.71 -5.06 14.12
CA GLY A 317 -50.96 -4.36 13.79
C GLY A 317 -51.24 -4.28 12.29
N GLY A 318 -50.64 -5.16 11.50
CA GLY A 318 -50.84 -5.26 10.06
C GLY A 318 -49.97 -4.33 9.22
N ASP A 319 -49.10 -3.52 9.83
CA ASP A 319 -48.27 -2.52 9.14
C ASP A 319 -47.15 -3.17 8.30
N LEU A 320 -47.14 -2.84 7.01
CA LEU A 320 -46.21 -3.33 6.00
C LEU A 320 -45.06 -2.36 5.71
N GLY A 321 -45.06 -1.17 6.33
CA GLY A 321 -44.09 -0.11 6.04
C GLY A 321 -44.36 0.59 4.71
N TYR A 322 -43.44 1.49 4.32
CA TYR A 322 -43.51 2.22 3.05
C TYR A 322 -43.06 1.34 1.89
N ALA A 323 -43.88 1.29 0.85
CA ALA A 323 -43.56 0.59 -0.38
C ALA A 323 -43.96 1.42 -1.60
N GLY A 324 -43.15 1.34 -2.66
CA GLY A 324 -43.46 1.94 -3.96
C GLY A 324 -44.32 1.02 -4.83
N PRO A 325 -44.70 1.48 -6.04
CA PRO A 325 -45.43 0.67 -7.01
C PRO A 325 -44.69 -0.63 -7.37
N GLY A 326 -45.43 -1.72 -7.60
CA GLY A 326 -44.91 -3.02 -8.02
C GLY A 326 -44.45 -3.95 -6.88
N VAL A 327 -44.61 -3.52 -5.63
CA VAL A 327 -44.28 -4.33 -4.44
C VAL A 327 -45.44 -5.25 -4.03
N TYR A 328 -46.68 -4.83 -4.26
CA TYR A 328 -47.88 -5.56 -3.85
C TYR A 328 -48.58 -6.27 -5.01
N ASP A 329 -49.47 -7.21 -4.69
CA ASP A 329 -50.38 -7.84 -5.66
C ASP A 329 -51.19 -6.75 -6.42
N PRO A 330 -51.46 -6.90 -7.74
CA PRO A 330 -52.15 -5.88 -8.52
C PRO A 330 -53.52 -5.45 -7.98
N ALA A 331 -54.29 -6.38 -7.38
CA ALA A 331 -55.58 -6.06 -6.79
C ALA A 331 -55.43 -5.32 -5.46
N PHE A 332 -54.44 -5.72 -4.65
CA PHE A 332 -54.08 -5.04 -3.40
C PHE A 332 -53.62 -3.61 -3.68
N GLU A 333 -52.70 -3.45 -4.63
CA GLU A 333 -52.14 -2.17 -5.00
C GLU A 333 -53.22 -1.23 -5.53
N LYS A 334 -54.06 -1.69 -6.46
CA LYS A 334 -55.18 -0.90 -6.98
C LYS A 334 -56.09 -0.38 -5.87
N ALA A 335 -56.38 -1.20 -4.87
CA ALA A 335 -57.18 -0.80 -3.72
C ALA A 335 -56.42 0.22 -2.86
N LEU A 336 -55.18 -0.05 -2.48
CA LEU A 336 -54.33 0.87 -1.70
C LEU A 336 -54.20 2.25 -2.35
N TYR A 337 -54.06 2.31 -3.67
CA TYR A 337 -53.94 3.56 -4.42
C TYR A 337 -55.25 4.37 -4.50
N SER A 338 -56.39 3.72 -4.30
CA SER A 338 -57.71 4.36 -4.26
C SER A 338 -58.09 4.93 -2.88
N LEU A 339 -57.34 4.58 -1.82
CA LEU A 339 -57.61 5.00 -0.46
C LEU A 339 -57.09 6.41 -0.17
N ALA A 340 -57.85 7.17 0.62
CA ALA A 340 -57.37 8.34 1.33
C ALA A 340 -56.62 7.93 2.61
N LYS A 341 -55.81 8.85 3.15
CA LYS A 341 -55.10 8.61 4.42
C LYS A 341 -56.08 8.22 5.53
N ASP A 342 -55.71 7.20 6.29
CA ASP A 342 -56.46 6.56 7.37
C ASP A 342 -57.75 5.83 6.93
N GLN A 343 -58.02 5.76 5.62
CA GLN A 343 -59.15 5.00 5.08
C GLN A 343 -58.82 3.50 5.00
N VAL A 344 -59.85 2.68 5.22
CA VAL A 344 -59.83 1.22 5.05
C VAL A 344 -60.61 0.84 3.79
N SER A 345 -60.11 -0.13 3.02
CA SER A 345 -60.77 -0.66 1.82
C SER A 345 -61.97 -1.54 2.16
N GLU A 346 -62.81 -1.80 1.15
CA GLU A 346 -63.67 -2.99 1.14
C GLU A 346 -62.79 -4.27 1.10
N PRO A 347 -63.35 -5.45 1.42
CA PRO A 347 -62.63 -6.72 1.26
C PRO A 347 -62.09 -6.93 -0.15
N VAL A 348 -60.77 -7.00 -0.29
CA VAL A 348 -60.06 -7.20 -1.56
C VAL A 348 -59.60 -8.64 -1.67
N ARG A 349 -60.00 -9.32 -2.75
CA ARG A 349 -59.51 -10.67 -3.08
C ARG A 349 -58.19 -10.58 -3.84
N THR A 350 -57.16 -11.21 -3.31
CA THR A 350 -55.85 -11.46 -3.97
C THR A 350 -55.56 -12.96 -3.93
N ASP A 351 -54.52 -13.44 -4.62
CA ASP A 351 -54.17 -14.87 -4.62
C ASP A 351 -53.89 -15.47 -3.24
N PHE A 352 -53.58 -14.64 -2.24
CA PHE A 352 -53.33 -15.07 -0.86
C PHE A 352 -54.58 -15.17 0.01
N GLY A 353 -55.72 -14.61 -0.44
CA GLY A 353 -56.98 -14.63 0.29
C GLY A 353 -57.70 -13.29 0.24
N PHE A 354 -58.42 -12.96 1.32
CA PHE A 354 -59.11 -11.67 1.43
C PHE A 354 -58.36 -10.71 2.35
N HIS A 355 -58.27 -9.45 1.91
CA HIS A 355 -57.60 -8.39 2.63
C HIS A 355 -58.54 -7.25 2.97
N LEU A 356 -58.41 -6.70 4.18
CA LEU A 356 -58.75 -5.30 4.44
C LEU A 356 -57.46 -4.51 4.43
N ILE A 357 -57.43 -3.39 3.71
CA ILE A 357 -56.22 -2.60 3.46
C ILE A 357 -56.46 -1.20 4.02
N LYS A 358 -55.51 -0.68 4.79
CA LYS A 358 -55.55 0.67 5.35
C LYS A 358 -54.35 1.47 4.85
N LEU A 359 -54.59 2.70 4.38
CA LEU A 359 -53.51 3.61 4.02
C LEU A 359 -53.08 4.43 5.25
N LEU A 360 -51.85 4.22 5.74
CA LEU A 360 -51.31 4.93 6.91
C LEU A 360 -50.59 6.23 6.55
N GLY A 361 -50.00 6.31 5.36
CA GLY A 361 -49.21 7.47 4.95
C GLY A 361 -48.82 7.45 3.48
N VAL A 362 -48.56 8.64 2.94
CA VAL A 362 -48.05 8.86 1.58
C VAL A 362 -46.79 9.71 1.71
N GLU A 363 -45.71 9.25 1.09
CA GLU A 363 -44.45 9.98 0.98
C GLU A 363 -44.14 10.13 -0.51
N ALA A 364 -44.33 11.35 -1.04
CA ALA A 364 -44.01 11.69 -2.42
C ALA A 364 -42.82 12.66 -2.39
N PRO A 365 -41.61 12.23 -2.80
CA PRO A 365 -40.50 13.17 -2.93
C PRO A 365 -40.83 14.22 -4.00
N GLU A 366 -40.41 15.48 -3.78
CA GLU A 366 -40.53 16.51 -4.81
C GLU A 366 -39.68 16.10 -6.02
N VAL A 367 -40.34 15.82 -7.14
CA VAL A 367 -39.65 15.54 -8.41
C VAL A 367 -39.12 16.85 -8.97
N PRO A 368 -37.78 17.05 -9.06
CA PRO A 368 -37.22 18.27 -9.63
C PRO A 368 -37.67 18.41 -11.08
N THR A 369 -37.97 19.63 -11.52
CA THR A 369 -38.38 19.86 -12.92
C THR A 369 -37.21 19.64 -13.89
N PHE A 370 -37.49 19.22 -15.13
CA PHE A 370 -36.47 19.11 -16.17
C PHE A 370 -35.65 20.41 -16.32
N ALA A 371 -36.31 21.57 -16.28
CA ALA A 371 -35.63 22.86 -16.36
C ALA A 371 -34.61 23.07 -15.21
N SER A 372 -34.95 22.64 -13.99
CA SER A 372 -34.04 22.74 -12.84
C SER A 372 -32.84 21.80 -12.92
N LEU A 373 -32.98 20.65 -13.59
CA LEU A 373 -31.91 19.67 -13.76
C LEU A 373 -31.15 19.81 -15.07
N LYS A 374 -31.66 20.58 -16.05
CA LYS A 374 -31.10 20.65 -17.40
C LYS A 374 -29.60 20.99 -17.41
N ASP A 375 -29.17 21.98 -16.64
CA ASP A 375 -27.77 22.40 -16.60
C ASP A 375 -26.86 21.35 -15.95
N LYS A 376 -27.35 20.68 -14.89
CA LYS A 376 -26.65 19.57 -14.22
C LYS A 376 -26.48 18.40 -15.19
N LEU A 377 -27.59 17.93 -15.79
CA LEU A 377 -27.61 16.81 -16.73
C LEU A 377 -26.77 17.09 -17.97
N THR A 378 -26.80 18.33 -18.48
CA THR A 378 -25.95 18.76 -19.60
C THR A 378 -24.48 18.63 -19.24
N ARG A 379 -24.07 19.11 -18.07
CA ARG A 379 -22.68 18.99 -17.62
C ARG A 379 -22.27 17.54 -17.45
N GLU A 380 -23.09 16.71 -16.81
CA GLU A 380 -22.79 15.30 -16.56
C GLU A 380 -22.68 14.49 -17.85
N LEU A 381 -23.65 14.61 -18.76
CA LEU A 381 -23.61 13.95 -20.06
C LEU A 381 -22.44 14.44 -20.90
N LYS A 382 -22.15 15.74 -20.87
CA LYS A 382 -21.00 16.30 -21.57
C LYS A 382 -19.68 15.76 -21.03
N THR A 383 -19.53 15.67 -19.71
CA THR A 383 -18.36 15.05 -19.08
C THR A 383 -18.21 13.58 -19.48
N GLN A 384 -19.29 12.81 -19.49
CA GLN A 384 -19.27 11.39 -19.90
C GLN A 384 -18.90 11.22 -21.38
N GLN A 385 -19.49 12.03 -22.26
CA GLN A 385 -19.18 11.98 -23.70
C GLN A 385 -17.76 12.45 -23.99
N VAL A 386 -17.24 13.45 -23.27
CA VAL A 386 -15.83 13.88 -23.35
C VAL A 386 -14.89 12.76 -22.89
N GLU A 387 -15.23 12.06 -21.80
CA GLU A 387 -14.46 10.90 -21.33
C GLU A 387 -14.38 9.81 -22.41
N GLN A 388 -15.53 9.41 -22.96
CA GLN A 388 -15.59 8.43 -24.03
C GLN A 388 -14.76 8.86 -25.24
N ARG A 389 -14.88 10.12 -25.65
CA ARG A 389 -14.15 10.65 -26.79
C ARG A 389 -12.64 10.70 -26.54
N PHE A 390 -12.23 11.03 -25.32
CA PHE A 390 -10.83 11.03 -24.92
C PHE A 390 -10.24 9.62 -24.99
N VAL A 391 -10.93 8.61 -24.44
CA VAL A 391 -10.51 7.20 -24.50
C VAL A 391 -10.39 6.72 -25.95
N GLU A 392 -11.37 7.04 -26.81
CA GLU A 392 -11.30 6.72 -28.25
C GLU A 392 -10.11 7.39 -28.94
N ALA A 393 -9.87 8.67 -28.65
CA ALA A 393 -8.77 9.42 -29.24
C ALA A 393 -7.40 8.94 -28.76
N THR A 394 -7.28 8.53 -27.48
CA THR A 394 -6.07 7.89 -26.94
C THR A 394 -5.78 6.60 -27.69
N LYS A 395 -6.80 5.74 -27.87
CA LYS A 395 -6.63 4.52 -28.65
C LYS A 395 -6.22 4.79 -30.09
N GLN A 396 -6.86 5.77 -30.74
CA GLN A 396 -6.48 6.17 -32.10
C GLN A 396 -5.05 6.72 -32.17
N LEU A 397 -4.62 7.46 -31.15
CA LEU A 397 -3.24 7.95 -31.04
C LEU A 397 -2.25 6.79 -30.90
N GLU A 398 -2.55 5.80 -30.06
CA GLU A 398 -1.74 4.59 -29.90
C GLU A 398 -1.62 3.82 -31.21
N ASP A 399 -2.76 3.48 -31.83
CA ASP A 399 -2.82 2.70 -33.06
C ASP A 399 -2.05 3.41 -34.20
N SER A 400 -2.32 4.69 -34.43
CA SER A 400 -1.65 5.48 -35.47
C SER A 400 -0.15 5.65 -35.19
N SER A 401 0.24 5.86 -33.92
CA SER A 401 1.65 6.00 -33.54
C SER A 401 2.43 4.70 -33.68
N PHE A 402 1.80 3.56 -33.44
CA PHE A 402 2.42 2.25 -33.62
C PHE A 402 2.62 1.90 -35.10
N GLU A 403 1.69 2.28 -35.97
CA GLU A 403 1.78 2.01 -37.41
C GLU A 403 2.69 3.00 -38.17
N ALA A 404 2.86 4.21 -37.64
CA ALA A 404 3.61 5.27 -38.30
C ALA A 404 5.13 5.19 -38.04
N SER A 405 5.92 5.51 -39.06
CA SER A 405 7.38 5.60 -38.95
C SER A 405 7.89 6.89 -38.31
N ASP A 406 7.03 7.85 -38.02
CA ASP A 406 7.29 9.12 -37.32
C ASP A 406 6.01 9.62 -36.63
N LEU A 407 6.05 10.81 -36.03
CA LEU A 407 4.88 11.43 -35.36
C LEU A 407 4.06 12.34 -36.29
N ALA A 408 4.39 12.47 -37.58
CA ALA A 408 3.69 13.36 -38.50
C ALA A 408 2.31 12.82 -38.90
N GLN A 409 2.17 11.51 -39.12
CA GLN A 409 0.89 10.89 -39.45
C GLN A 409 -0.10 10.93 -38.27
N PRO A 410 0.27 10.49 -37.04
CA PRO A 410 -0.64 10.60 -35.89
C PRO A 410 -1.03 12.04 -35.56
N ALA A 411 -0.09 12.98 -35.76
CA ALA A 411 -0.39 14.42 -35.62
C ALA A 411 -1.49 14.87 -36.60
N GLN A 412 -1.46 14.42 -37.85
CA GLN A 412 -2.47 14.79 -38.84
C GLN A 412 -3.82 14.12 -38.54
N ASP A 413 -3.83 12.84 -38.20
CA ASP A 413 -5.04 12.06 -37.94
C ASP A 413 -5.88 12.65 -36.80
N LEU A 414 -5.19 13.09 -35.73
CA LEU A 414 -5.81 13.64 -34.52
C LEU A 414 -5.76 15.17 -34.46
N LYS A 415 -5.21 15.83 -35.50
CA LYS A 415 -5.00 17.29 -35.57
C LYS A 415 -4.18 17.84 -34.39
N LEU A 416 -3.17 17.10 -33.97
CA LEU A 416 -2.23 17.47 -32.90
C LEU A 416 -1.01 18.20 -33.48
N THR A 417 -0.26 18.87 -32.61
CA THR A 417 1.00 19.54 -32.95
C THR A 417 2.18 18.72 -32.45
N VAL A 418 3.20 18.53 -33.30
CA VAL A 418 4.47 17.93 -32.88
C VAL A 418 5.28 18.97 -32.11
N HIS A 419 5.60 18.67 -30.86
CA HIS A 419 6.45 19.48 -30.00
C HIS A 419 7.84 18.86 -29.88
N THR A 420 8.87 19.67 -29.64
CA THR A 420 10.25 19.21 -29.39
C THR A 420 10.69 19.62 -28.00
N SER A 421 11.32 18.71 -27.25
CA SER A 421 11.85 19.00 -25.91
C SER A 421 13.18 19.76 -25.95
N ALA A 422 13.58 20.34 -24.82
CA ALA A 422 15.00 20.60 -24.57
C ALA A 422 15.77 19.27 -24.36
N PRO A 423 17.11 19.24 -24.49
CA PRO A 423 17.90 18.06 -24.13
C PRO A 423 17.78 17.75 -22.64
N PHE A 424 17.57 16.49 -22.27
CA PHE A 424 17.53 16.05 -20.88
C PHE A 424 18.22 14.70 -20.69
N GLY A 425 18.75 14.48 -19.49
CA GLY A 425 19.40 13.23 -19.10
C GLY A 425 18.47 12.25 -18.40
N ARG A 426 19.03 11.13 -17.92
CA ARG A 426 18.26 10.09 -17.21
C ARG A 426 17.74 10.56 -15.85
N GLU A 427 18.28 11.64 -15.32
CA GLU A 427 17.82 12.36 -14.13
C GLU A 427 16.54 13.18 -14.39
N GLY A 428 16.16 13.40 -15.65
CA GLY A 428 15.02 14.22 -16.05
C GLY A 428 15.40 15.65 -16.43
N GLY A 429 14.37 16.47 -16.67
CA GLY A 429 14.53 17.86 -17.11
C GLY A 429 13.30 18.71 -16.80
N GLU A 430 13.14 19.81 -17.53
CA GLU A 430 11.98 20.70 -17.39
C GLU A 430 10.80 20.27 -18.30
N GLY A 431 9.61 20.79 -18.01
CA GLY A 431 8.40 20.50 -18.79
C GLY A 431 8.01 19.02 -18.73
N ILE A 432 7.74 18.40 -19.88
CA ILE A 432 7.38 16.97 -19.93
C ILE A 432 8.49 16.05 -19.43
N ALA A 433 9.75 16.47 -19.51
CA ALA A 433 10.89 15.69 -19.03
C ALA A 433 11.02 15.71 -17.49
N ALA A 434 10.17 16.47 -16.79
CA ALA A 434 10.02 16.36 -15.34
C ALA A 434 9.23 15.10 -14.95
N ASN A 435 8.43 14.56 -15.87
CA ASN A 435 7.67 13.34 -15.63
C ASN A 435 8.55 12.11 -15.89
N ARG A 436 8.67 11.24 -14.87
CA ARG A 436 9.57 10.08 -14.94
C ARG A 436 9.19 9.06 -16.00
N ALA A 437 7.90 8.89 -16.30
CA ALA A 437 7.45 7.96 -17.34
C ALA A 437 7.91 8.41 -18.73
N VAL A 438 7.94 9.73 -18.97
CA VAL A 438 8.50 10.33 -20.19
C VAL A 438 9.98 10.05 -20.30
N VAL A 439 10.74 10.25 -19.21
CA VAL A 439 12.19 9.98 -19.21
C VAL A 439 12.46 8.49 -19.43
N THR A 440 11.73 7.60 -18.77
CA THR A 440 11.88 6.14 -18.93
C THR A 440 11.63 5.71 -20.37
N ALA A 441 10.55 6.20 -20.98
CA ALA A 441 10.23 5.89 -22.37
C ALA A 441 11.26 6.48 -23.34
N ALA A 442 11.69 7.74 -23.14
CA ALA A 442 12.66 8.39 -24.01
C ALA A 442 14.03 7.69 -24.04
N PHE A 443 14.39 6.97 -22.97
CA PHE A 443 15.63 6.20 -22.85
C PHE A 443 15.43 4.68 -22.97
N SER A 444 14.25 4.22 -23.41
CA SER A 444 14.00 2.79 -23.68
C SER A 444 14.74 2.35 -24.95
N PRO A 445 15.14 1.07 -25.09
CA PRO A 445 15.79 0.59 -26.31
C PRO A 445 14.93 0.83 -27.56
N GLU A 446 13.61 0.65 -27.46
CA GLU A 446 12.68 0.82 -28.57
C GLU A 446 12.68 2.27 -29.06
N VAL A 447 12.65 3.26 -28.16
CA VAL A 447 12.61 4.66 -28.55
C VAL A 447 14.00 5.19 -28.91
N LEU A 448 15.00 4.89 -28.09
CA LEU A 448 16.34 5.49 -28.19
C LEU A 448 17.22 4.79 -29.23
N ASP A 449 17.23 3.45 -29.25
CA ASP A 449 18.12 2.66 -30.11
C ASP A 449 17.44 2.26 -31.43
N GLU A 450 16.17 1.83 -31.36
CA GLU A 450 15.39 1.43 -32.54
C GLU A 450 14.70 2.63 -33.23
N GLY A 451 14.58 3.76 -32.52
CA GLY A 451 13.94 4.97 -33.04
C GLY A 451 12.42 4.83 -33.20
N ALA A 452 11.77 3.89 -32.51
CA ALA A 452 10.33 3.71 -32.55
C ALA A 452 9.58 4.84 -31.84
N ASN A 453 8.29 5.00 -32.16
CA ASN A 453 7.40 5.82 -31.35
C ASN A 453 7.09 5.05 -30.05
N SER A 454 6.98 5.77 -28.94
CA SER A 454 6.60 5.16 -27.65
C SER A 454 5.15 4.68 -27.69
N THR A 455 4.80 3.80 -26.75
CA THR A 455 3.39 3.63 -26.36
C THR A 455 2.84 4.94 -25.79
N ALA A 456 1.52 5.03 -25.63
CA ALA A 456 0.93 6.13 -24.88
C ALA A 456 1.43 6.16 -23.44
N ILE A 457 1.70 7.37 -22.97
CA ILE A 457 2.17 7.67 -21.63
C ILE A 457 1.15 8.63 -21.02
N GLU A 458 0.46 8.17 -19.98
CA GLU A 458 -0.45 9.01 -19.20
C GLU A 458 0.38 9.89 -18.25
N LEU A 459 0.33 11.21 -18.44
CA LEU A 459 0.98 12.16 -17.54
C LEU A 459 0.12 12.43 -16.31
N ASP A 460 -1.19 12.48 -16.52
CA ASP A 460 -2.25 12.67 -15.54
C ASP A 460 -3.59 12.19 -16.16
N PRO A 461 -4.70 12.12 -15.38
CA PRO A 461 -5.99 11.64 -15.88
C PRO A 461 -6.62 12.46 -17.03
N GLU A 462 -6.02 13.59 -17.42
CA GLU A 462 -6.51 14.47 -18.48
C GLU A 462 -5.53 14.61 -19.65
N THR A 463 -4.31 14.04 -19.54
CA THR A 463 -3.23 14.26 -20.51
C THR A 463 -2.48 12.98 -20.84
N VAL A 464 -2.49 12.61 -22.11
CA VAL A 464 -1.72 11.49 -22.66
C VAL A 464 -0.72 12.00 -23.69
N ILE A 465 0.48 11.45 -23.71
CA ILE A 465 1.49 11.74 -24.73
C ILE A 465 2.00 10.48 -25.44
N VAL A 466 2.50 10.67 -26.65
CA VAL A 466 3.40 9.72 -27.33
C VAL A 466 4.65 10.49 -27.73
N LEU A 467 5.81 9.84 -27.67
CA LEU A 467 7.09 10.47 -27.94
C LEU A 467 7.95 9.62 -28.87
N ARG A 468 8.99 10.24 -29.41
CA ARG A 468 10.03 9.59 -30.22
C ARG A 468 11.36 10.28 -29.99
N ALA A 469 12.46 9.54 -30.00
CA ALA A 469 13.79 10.14 -30.02
C ALA A 469 14.01 10.92 -31.33
N LYS A 470 14.40 12.18 -31.19
CA LYS A 470 14.82 13.06 -32.29
C LYS A 470 16.34 13.07 -32.42
N GLU A 471 17.04 13.18 -31.29
CA GLU A 471 18.50 13.25 -31.21
C GLU A 471 18.99 12.54 -29.95
N HIS A 472 19.99 11.66 -30.08
CA HIS A 472 20.68 11.04 -28.95
C HIS A 472 22.10 11.60 -28.83
N ARG A 473 22.36 12.37 -27.78
CA ARG A 473 23.66 12.91 -27.44
C ARG A 473 24.37 11.95 -26.49
N LYS A 474 25.14 11.05 -27.09
CA LYS A 474 25.90 10.03 -26.36
C LYS A 474 26.95 10.69 -25.47
N PRO A 475 27.30 10.06 -24.33
CA PRO A 475 28.42 10.50 -23.50
C PRO A 475 29.70 10.59 -24.32
N GLU A 476 30.33 11.75 -24.30
CA GLU A 476 31.61 12.05 -24.93
C GLU A 476 32.59 12.53 -23.87
N GLN A 477 33.87 12.20 -24.05
CA GLN A 477 34.87 12.57 -23.07
C GLN A 477 35.07 14.09 -23.05
N LEU A 478 34.90 14.68 -21.88
CA LEU A 478 35.13 16.11 -21.65
C LEU A 478 36.60 16.43 -21.89
N PRO A 479 36.93 17.51 -22.63
CA PRO A 479 38.33 17.90 -22.86
C PRO A 479 39.09 18.08 -21.54
N LEU A 480 40.35 17.62 -21.49
CA LEU A 480 41.21 17.70 -20.30
C LEU A 480 41.25 19.13 -19.73
N GLU A 481 41.27 20.15 -20.58
CA GLU A 481 41.30 21.56 -20.19
C GLU A 481 40.09 21.97 -19.33
N SER A 482 38.93 21.33 -19.54
CA SER A 482 37.70 21.62 -18.79
C SER A 482 37.69 21.00 -17.39
N VAL A 483 38.42 19.90 -17.19
CA VAL A 483 38.42 19.12 -15.93
C VAL A 483 39.74 19.18 -15.17
N ALA A 484 40.83 19.63 -15.80
CA ALA A 484 42.18 19.63 -15.24
C ALA A 484 42.27 20.38 -13.89
N ALA A 485 41.57 21.50 -13.74
CA ALA A 485 41.58 22.25 -12.48
C ALA A 485 40.95 21.45 -11.33
N SER A 486 39.85 20.72 -11.61
CA SER A 486 39.18 19.85 -10.63
C SER A 486 40.06 18.66 -10.27
N ILE A 487 40.65 17.99 -11.26
CA ILE A 487 41.57 16.86 -11.07
C ILE A 487 42.77 17.30 -10.23
N ARG A 488 43.37 18.45 -10.53
CA ARG A 488 44.47 19.01 -9.73
C ARG A 488 44.06 19.23 -8.28
N ALA A 489 42.89 19.82 -8.03
CA ALA A 489 42.43 20.06 -6.67
C ALA A 489 42.23 18.74 -5.89
N GLN A 490 41.65 17.72 -6.55
CA GLN A 490 41.46 16.40 -5.96
C GLN A 490 42.81 15.72 -5.66
N LEU A 491 43.68 15.58 -6.65
CA LEU A 491 44.99 14.94 -6.49
C LEU A 491 45.86 15.67 -5.48
N THR A 492 45.80 17.00 -5.44
CA THR A 492 46.50 17.79 -4.42
C THR A 492 46.02 17.43 -3.02
N LYS A 493 44.70 17.31 -2.82
CA LYS A 493 44.14 16.90 -1.52
C LYS A 493 44.55 15.47 -1.16
N GLU A 494 44.48 14.54 -2.11
CA GLU A 494 44.84 13.14 -1.90
C GLU A 494 46.32 12.97 -1.56
N HIS A 495 47.22 13.59 -2.32
CA HIS A 495 48.66 13.56 -2.08
C HIS A 495 49.02 14.24 -0.75
N ALA A 496 48.40 15.38 -0.42
CA ALA A 496 48.63 16.07 0.85
C ALA A 496 48.20 15.20 2.06
N SER A 497 47.05 14.54 1.94
CA SER A 497 46.55 13.59 2.94
C SER A 497 47.46 12.36 3.07
N ALA A 498 47.90 11.79 1.94
CA ALA A 498 48.84 10.67 1.92
C ALA A 498 50.19 11.03 2.56
N ALA A 499 50.73 12.21 2.26
CA ALA A 499 51.96 12.71 2.87
C ALA A 499 51.80 12.93 4.38
N ALA A 500 50.69 13.53 4.81
CA ALA A 500 50.36 13.66 6.23
C ALA A 500 50.25 12.28 6.91
N LYS A 501 49.70 11.28 6.21
CA LYS A 501 49.60 9.91 6.71
C LYS A 501 50.97 9.27 6.88
N THR A 502 51.83 9.35 5.88
CA THR A 502 53.20 8.84 5.98
C THR A 502 53.95 9.51 7.13
N LYS A 503 53.82 10.83 7.28
CA LYS A 503 54.42 11.57 8.40
C LYS A 503 53.87 11.11 9.75
N ALA A 504 52.55 10.93 9.86
CA ALA A 504 51.92 10.43 11.07
C ALA A 504 52.38 9.01 11.42
N ASP A 505 52.47 8.12 10.43
CA ASP A 505 52.89 6.72 10.63
C ASP A 505 54.37 6.65 11.05
N GLN A 506 55.25 7.44 10.43
CA GLN A 506 56.66 7.58 10.84
C GLN A 506 56.77 8.13 12.27
N LEU A 507 55.98 9.14 12.61
CA LEU A 507 55.94 9.72 13.95
C LEU A 507 55.44 8.70 14.98
N ILE A 508 54.39 7.93 14.66
CA ILE A 508 53.89 6.84 15.50
C ILE A 508 54.98 5.79 15.76
N VAL A 509 55.76 5.39 14.75
CA VAL A 509 56.89 4.47 14.93
C VAL A 509 57.94 5.07 15.86
N SER A 510 58.33 6.33 15.63
CA SER A 510 59.31 7.03 16.48
C SER A 510 58.85 7.19 17.94
N LEU A 511 57.55 7.44 18.16
CA LEU A 511 56.91 7.53 19.48
C LEU A 511 56.89 6.16 20.18
N ARG A 512 56.60 5.08 19.45
CA ARG A 512 56.61 3.70 19.98
C ARG A 512 58.02 3.22 20.35
N ASP A 513 59.01 3.57 19.54
CA ASP A 513 60.42 3.23 19.77
C ASP A 513 61.08 4.08 20.87
N GLY A 514 60.38 5.09 21.41
CA GLY A 514 60.92 6.01 22.41
C GLY A 514 61.96 7.01 21.86
N LYS A 515 62.11 7.11 20.53
CA LYS A 515 63.02 8.06 19.87
C LYS A 515 62.48 9.49 19.94
N THR A 516 61.16 9.66 19.95
CA THR A 516 60.49 10.96 20.16
C THR A 516 59.91 11.02 21.57
N ALA A 517 60.27 12.06 22.33
CA ALA A 517 59.78 12.26 23.69
C ALA A 517 58.30 12.69 23.73
N LEU A 518 57.52 12.12 24.65
CA LEU A 518 56.06 12.30 24.74
C LEU A 518 55.60 13.59 25.44
N ASP A 519 56.51 14.22 26.16
CA ASP A 519 56.34 15.42 26.98
C ASP A 519 56.76 16.71 26.25
N LYS A 520 57.38 16.59 25.08
CA LYS A 520 57.81 17.73 24.25
C LYS A 520 56.79 18.07 23.17
N ALA A 521 56.79 19.34 22.78
CA ALA A 521 56.09 19.78 21.58
C ALA A 521 56.67 19.08 20.34
N ILE A 522 55.79 18.60 19.46
CA ILE A 522 56.16 17.96 18.20
C ILE A 522 55.71 18.92 17.09
N ASP A 523 56.65 19.35 16.25
CA ASP A 523 56.41 20.35 15.20
C ASP A 523 55.73 21.64 15.72
N GLY A 524 56.14 22.09 16.92
CA GLY A 524 55.58 23.28 17.57
C GLY A 524 54.18 23.09 18.16
N GLN A 525 53.62 21.88 18.14
CA GLN A 525 52.31 21.55 18.70
C GLN A 525 52.44 20.75 19.99
N ASN A 526 51.62 21.12 20.97
CA ASN A 526 51.45 20.35 22.21
C ASN A 526 50.33 19.33 22.05
N TRP A 527 50.45 18.20 22.73
CA TRP A 527 49.40 17.21 22.85
C TRP A 527 48.13 17.80 23.48
N LYS A 528 46.98 17.65 22.81
CA LYS A 528 45.67 17.98 23.40
C LYS A 528 45.22 16.82 24.26
N VAL A 529 45.44 16.91 25.57
CA VAL A 529 45.12 15.86 26.54
C VAL A 529 43.65 15.95 26.95
N THR A 530 42.96 14.82 26.96
CA THR A 530 41.62 14.66 27.53
C THR A 530 41.63 13.48 28.48
N GLN A 531 41.18 13.70 29.72
CA GLN A 531 41.07 12.67 30.74
C GLN A 531 39.63 12.20 30.88
N ALA A 532 39.46 10.94 31.26
CA ALA A 532 38.18 10.31 31.51
C ALA A 532 37.13 10.54 30.41
N ALA A 533 37.56 10.53 29.13
CA ALA A 533 36.66 10.77 28.01
C ALA A 533 35.65 9.63 27.84
N THR A 534 34.38 9.98 27.65
CA THR A 534 33.30 9.03 27.39
C THR A 534 33.15 8.74 25.89
N ARG A 535 32.30 7.78 25.53
CA ARG A 535 31.99 7.44 24.13
C ARG A 535 31.30 8.57 23.36
N ALA A 536 30.71 9.53 24.08
CA ALA A 536 30.01 10.69 23.55
C ALA A 536 30.66 12.00 24.05
N GLN A 537 31.99 11.99 24.22
CA GLN A 537 32.73 13.15 24.72
C GLN A 537 32.57 14.36 23.80
N GLU A 538 31.99 15.44 24.33
CA GLU A 538 31.88 16.70 23.61
C GLU A 538 33.27 17.31 23.33
N GLY A 539 33.40 18.02 22.21
CA GLY A 539 34.63 18.71 21.81
C GLY A 539 35.72 17.81 21.19
N VAL A 540 35.38 16.55 20.89
CA VAL A 540 36.21 15.59 20.16
C VAL A 540 35.46 15.11 18.92
N ASP A 541 36.16 15.01 17.79
CA ASP A 541 35.57 14.53 16.54
C ASP A 541 35.00 13.10 16.70
N PRO A 542 33.77 12.81 16.23
CA PRO A 542 33.15 11.49 16.37
C PRO A 542 33.97 10.35 15.76
N THR A 543 34.67 10.60 14.65
CA THR A 543 35.54 9.63 13.98
C THR A 543 36.73 9.28 14.87
N VAL A 544 37.30 10.27 15.55
CA VAL A 544 38.38 10.10 16.51
C VAL A 544 37.90 9.31 17.73
N LEU A 545 36.72 9.60 18.28
CA LEU A 545 36.14 8.84 19.39
C LEU A 545 35.88 7.38 19.02
N GLN A 546 35.31 7.13 17.84
CA GLN A 546 35.05 5.77 17.38
C GLN A 546 36.35 4.96 17.26
N ALA A 547 37.40 5.56 16.68
CA ALA A 547 38.71 4.93 16.59
C ALA A 547 39.34 4.71 17.98
N LEU A 548 39.31 5.73 18.85
CA LEU A 548 39.87 5.69 20.21
C LEU A 548 39.30 4.52 21.03
N PHE A 549 37.98 4.30 21.00
CA PHE A 549 37.35 3.23 21.77
C PHE A 549 37.57 1.83 21.18
N ARG A 550 38.04 1.73 19.93
CA ARG A 550 38.49 0.47 19.30
C ARG A 550 39.97 0.16 19.57
N MET A 551 40.76 1.13 20.03
CA MET A 551 42.18 0.92 20.31
C MET A 551 42.39 -0.09 21.45
N PRO A 552 43.44 -0.95 21.36
CA PRO A 552 43.80 -1.89 22.41
C PRO A 552 44.24 -1.15 23.68
N LYS A 553 43.90 -1.71 24.84
CA LYS A 553 44.34 -1.21 26.14
C LYS A 553 45.88 -1.17 26.18
N PRO A 554 46.49 -0.07 26.65
CA PRO A 554 47.93 0.00 26.89
C PRO A 554 48.43 -1.13 27.79
N ALA A 555 49.59 -1.69 27.47
CA ALA A 555 50.17 -2.81 28.24
C ALA A 555 50.62 -2.38 29.64
N ALA A 556 51.03 -1.12 29.79
CA ALA A 556 51.40 -0.49 31.06
C ALA A 556 51.17 1.03 30.95
N GLN A 557 51.12 1.72 32.10
CA GLN A 557 50.82 3.16 32.17
C GLN A 557 51.89 4.03 31.47
N ASP A 558 53.12 3.53 31.37
CA ASP A 558 54.26 4.13 30.68
C ASP A 558 54.39 3.69 29.21
N LYS A 559 53.50 2.80 28.72
CA LYS A 559 53.52 2.25 27.36
C LYS A 559 52.20 2.53 26.62
N PRO A 560 51.94 3.79 26.23
CA PRO A 560 50.71 4.16 25.53
C PRO A 560 50.58 3.46 24.18
N THR A 561 49.34 3.27 23.73
CA THR A 561 49.05 2.78 22.38
C THR A 561 48.77 3.95 21.44
N PHE A 562 49.18 3.83 20.19
CA PHE A 562 49.08 4.88 19.20
C PHE A 562 48.29 4.42 17.98
N SER A 563 47.45 5.29 17.44
CA SER A 563 46.77 5.14 16.16
C SER A 563 46.73 6.48 15.44
N SER A 564 46.42 6.47 14.15
CA SER A 564 46.07 7.68 13.39
C SER A 564 44.65 7.56 12.83
N VAL A 565 44.00 8.70 12.62
CA VAL A 565 42.65 8.82 12.03
C VAL A 565 42.69 9.92 10.98
N THR A 566 42.20 9.65 9.77
CA THR A 566 42.05 10.65 8.72
C THR A 566 40.71 11.37 8.87
N LEU A 567 40.72 12.70 8.89
CA LEU A 567 39.53 13.54 8.94
C LEU A 567 39.01 13.87 7.52
N ALA A 568 37.80 14.43 7.43
CA ALA A 568 37.15 14.77 6.16
C ALA A 568 37.92 15.81 5.32
N ASP A 569 38.68 16.68 5.99
CA ASP A 569 39.55 17.67 5.34
C ASP A 569 40.88 17.07 4.82
N GLY A 570 41.13 15.77 5.06
CA GLY A 570 42.35 15.08 4.69
C GLY A 570 43.49 15.22 5.72
N SER A 571 43.31 16.00 6.78
CA SER A 571 44.27 16.02 7.89
C SER A 571 44.23 14.70 8.68
N LEU A 572 45.30 14.40 9.40
CA LEU A 572 45.35 13.25 10.29
C LEU A 572 45.43 13.69 11.74
N VAL A 573 44.77 12.91 12.60
CA VAL A 573 44.87 13.01 14.04
C VAL A 573 45.60 11.78 14.55
N ILE A 574 46.78 11.98 15.14
CA ILE A 574 47.44 10.93 15.93
C ILE A 574 46.76 10.88 17.29
N VAL A 575 46.30 9.69 17.65
CA VAL A 575 45.67 9.39 18.93
C VAL A 575 46.64 8.59 19.76
N ARG A 576 47.01 9.14 20.92
CA ARG A 576 47.79 8.47 21.96
C ARG A 576 46.84 8.08 23.09
N LEU A 577 46.54 6.79 23.22
CA LEU A 577 45.78 6.26 24.33
C LEU A 577 46.73 5.96 25.50
N ASN A 578 46.57 6.70 26.60
CA ASN A 578 47.40 6.59 27.79
C ASN A 578 46.81 5.60 28.80
N GLY A 579 45.48 5.52 28.88
CA GLY A 579 44.80 4.73 29.89
C GLY A 579 43.39 4.35 29.48
N VAL A 580 42.99 3.16 29.91
CA VAL A 580 41.61 2.70 29.85
C VAL A 580 41.14 2.56 31.29
N ASN A 581 40.26 3.47 31.70
CA ASN A 581 39.81 3.57 33.07
C ASN A 581 38.55 2.74 33.25
N GLU A 582 38.57 1.87 34.25
CA GLU A 582 37.36 1.25 34.73
C GLU A 582 36.53 2.29 35.47
N ALA A 583 35.24 2.40 35.14
CA ALA A 583 34.36 3.27 35.88
C ALA A 583 33.95 2.67 37.22
N ALA A 584 33.44 3.54 38.09
CA ALA A 584 32.78 3.13 39.33
C ALA A 584 31.68 2.10 39.05
N ALA A 585 31.45 1.23 40.03
CA ALA A 585 30.37 0.24 39.98
C ALA A 585 29.03 0.93 39.66
N PRO A 586 28.17 0.31 38.84
CA PRO A 586 26.85 0.86 38.57
C PRO A 586 26.03 0.93 39.87
N THR A 587 25.23 1.99 39.99
CA THR A 587 24.17 2.11 41.00
C THR A 587 23.14 1.01 40.85
N GLU A 588 22.30 0.78 41.86
CA GLU A 588 21.24 -0.24 41.77
C GLU A 588 20.21 0.12 40.68
N GLU A 589 19.91 1.40 40.51
CA GLU A 589 19.04 1.89 39.45
C GLU A 589 19.63 1.60 38.05
N GLU A 590 20.92 1.88 37.85
CA GLU A 590 21.62 1.55 36.60
C GLU A 590 21.64 0.04 36.35
N LYS A 591 21.87 -0.79 37.37
CA LYS A 591 21.82 -2.26 37.24
C LYS A 591 20.45 -2.74 36.77
N VAL A 592 19.36 -2.18 37.31
CA VAL A 592 17.99 -2.53 36.87
C VAL A 592 17.77 -2.14 35.42
N GLN A 593 18.22 -0.95 35.01
CA GLN A 593 18.12 -0.48 33.62
C GLN A 593 18.91 -1.36 32.66
N TYR A 594 20.18 -1.64 32.97
CA TYR A 594 21.04 -2.51 32.15
C TYR A 594 20.51 -3.94 32.09
N ARG A 595 19.98 -4.48 33.21
CA ARG A 595 19.36 -5.80 33.22
C ARG A 595 18.17 -5.86 32.26
N ARG A 596 17.27 -4.88 32.30
CA ARG A 596 16.12 -4.79 31.38
C ARG A 596 16.56 -4.66 29.92
N PHE A 597 17.53 -3.79 29.65
CA PHE A 597 18.06 -3.59 28.30
C PHE A 597 18.67 -4.88 27.73
N LEU A 598 19.55 -5.54 28.49
CA LEU A 598 20.22 -6.76 28.04
C LEU A 598 19.26 -7.94 27.93
N ALA A 599 18.38 -8.14 28.92
CA ALA A 599 17.35 -9.18 28.89
C ALA A 599 16.41 -9.02 27.69
N SER A 600 15.95 -7.79 27.42
CA SER A 600 15.13 -7.51 26.25
C SER A 600 15.87 -7.82 24.94
N ARG A 601 17.17 -7.52 24.86
CA ARG A 601 17.97 -7.80 23.67
C ARG A 601 18.18 -9.30 23.46
N ILE A 602 18.50 -10.05 24.51
CA ILE A 602 18.62 -11.51 24.47
C ILE A 602 17.28 -12.12 24.07
N GLY A 603 16.18 -11.70 24.70
CA GLY A 603 14.85 -12.19 24.37
C GLY A 603 14.44 -11.94 22.91
N GLN A 604 14.83 -10.80 22.33
CA GLN A 604 14.64 -10.53 20.90
C GLN A 604 15.51 -11.45 20.01
N GLN A 605 16.74 -11.75 20.42
CA GLN A 605 17.61 -12.70 19.72
C GLN A 605 17.05 -14.12 19.79
N ASP A 606 16.54 -14.54 20.95
CA ASP A 606 15.92 -15.85 21.15
C ASP A 606 14.65 -15.99 20.30
N PHE A 607 13.82 -14.95 20.24
CA PHE A 607 12.65 -14.93 19.34
C PHE A 607 13.06 -15.05 17.86
N ALA A 608 14.11 -14.32 17.44
CA ALA A 608 14.62 -14.42 16.08
C ALA A 608 15.21 -15.81 15.77
N ALA A 609 15.89 -16.43 16.74
CA ALA A 609 16.41 -17.79 16.64
C ALA A 609 15.28 -18.83 16.59
N TYR A 610 14.24 -18.67 17.40
CA TYR A 610 13.04 -19.50 17.38
C TYR A 610 12.33 -19.45 16.03
N ARG A 611 12.16 -18.25 15.44
CA ARG A 611 11.62 -18.12 14.08
C ARG A 611 12.46 -18.86 13.04
N LYS A 612 13.80 -18.75 13.13
CA LYS A 612 14.70 -19.49 12.23
C LYS A 612 14.60 -21.00 12.43
N LEU A 613 14.44 -21.47 13.67
CA LEU A 613 14.21 -22.88 13.96
C LEU A 613 12.92 -23.37 13.30
N LEU A 614 11.81 -22.64 13.46
CA LEU A 614 10.54 -22.95 12.79
C LEU A 614 10.69 -23.01 11.27
N GLU A 615 11.38 -22.04 10.66
CA GLU A 615 11.65 -22.03 9.22
C GLU A 615 12.49 -23.24 8.78
N SER A 616 13.47 -23.67 9.60
CA SER A 616 14.32 -24.83 9.31
C SER A 616 13.64 -26.19 9.48
N GLU A 617 12.63 -26.28 10.35
CA GLU A 617 11.86 -27.51 10.57
C GLU A 617 10.67 -27.64 9.60
N ALA A 618 10.33 -26.57 8.88
CA ALA A 618 9.12 -26.52 8.05
C ALA A 618 9.33 -27.00 6.62
N GLU A 619 8.31 -27.66 6.07
CA GLU A 619 8.21 -27.91 4.64
C GLU A 619 7.59 -26.68 3.95
N ILE A 620 8.41 -25.90 3.25
CA ILE A 620 7.99 -24.68 2.55
C ILE A 620 8.10 -24.91 1.04
N LYS A 621 6.97 -24.85 0.33
CA LYS A 621 6.90 -24.86 -1.13
C LYS A 621 6.47 -23.48 -1.61
N ARG A 622 7.17 -22.90 -2.58
CA ARG A 622 6.82 -21.63 -3.24
C ARG A 622 6.44 -21.94 -4.68
N PHE A 623 5.41 -21.29 -5.20
CA PHE A 623 4.86 -21.55 -6.54
C PHE A 623 5.12 -20.40 -7.49
#